data_AF-A0A962L370-F1
#
_entry.id   AF-A0A962L370-F1
#
_cell.length_a   1.000
_cell.length_b   1.000
_cell.length_c   1.000
_cell.angle_alpha   90.00
_cell.angle_beta   90.00
_cell.angle_gamma   90.00
#
_symmetry.space_group_name_H-M   'P 1'
#
loop_
_entity.id
_entity.type
_entity.pdbx_description
1 polymer ?
#
loop_
_entity_poly.entity_id
_entity_poly.type
_entity_poly.pdbx_seq_one_letter_code
_entity_poly.pdbx_strand_id
1 'polypeptide(L)'
;MTQKARYEKNKLHKRLRRETGRAISDFGMIEDGDRVMVCISGGKDSLTMLDLLMHLRQHAPIDFEILAVNLDQKQPGFPADVLPAWFESINIPYRILEEDTYSLVTDMVPEGKTYCGWCSRFRRGILYKFASVNGYNKIALGHHRDDILETLFLNLFY
;
A
#
# COMPACT_ATOMS: atom_id res chain seq x y z
N MET A 1 16.74 -10.47 20.34
CA MET A 1 17.57 -9.63 19.44
C MET A 1 18.81 -9.17 20.19
N THR A 2 19.98 -9.11 19.54
CA THR A 2 21.21 -8.56 20.14
C THR A 2 21.12 -7.03 20.28
N GLN A 3 21.93 -6.44 21.16
CA GLN A 3 21.99 -4.98 21.34
C GLN A 3 22.35 -4.27 20.03
N LYS A 4 23.28 -4.82 19.25
CA LYS A 4 23.67 -4.33 17.92
C LYS A 4 22.48 -4.36 16.94
N ALA A 5 21.74 -5.47 16.89
CA ALA A 5 20.58 -5.58 16.00
C ALA A 5 19.47 -4.57 16.35
N ARG A 6 19.23 -4.34 17.65
CA ARG A 6 18.26 -3.32 18.10
C ARG A 6 18.70 -1.91 17.71
N TYR A 7 19.99 -1.60 17.86
CA TYR A 7 20.55 -0.31 17.45
C TYR A 7 20.38 -0.05 15.94
N GLU A 8 20.78 -1.01 15.10
CA GLU A 8 20.64 -0.88 13.65
C GLU A 8 19.17 -0.78 13.21
N LYS A 9 18.26 -1.54 13.83
CA LYS A 9 16.82 -1.42 13.57
C LYS A 9 16.31 -0.01 13.87
N ASN A 10 16.67 0.55 15.03
CA ASN A 10 16.25 1.90 15.42
C ASN A 10 16.82 2.97 14.48
N LYS A 11 18.10 2.82 14.08
CA LYS A 11 18.76 3.71 13.13
C LYS A 11 18.08 3.68 11.77
N LEU A 12 17.76 2.48 11.26
CA LEU A 12 17.04 2.30 10.00
C LEU A 12 15.65 2.93 10.06
N HIS A 13 14.90 2.68 11.13
CA HIS A 13 13.55 3.21 11.30
C HIS A 13 13.53 4.74 11.35
N LYS A 14 14.46 5.33 12.12
CA LYS A 14 14.64 6.79 12.17
C LYS A 14 14.94 7.37 10.79
N ARG A 15 15.80 6.71 10.00
CA ARG A 15 16.11 7.13 8.63
C ARG A 15 14.87 7.07 7.75
N LEU A 16 14.17 5.93 7.71
CA LEU A 16 12.98 5.75 6.86
C LEU A 16 11.89 6.77 7.17
N ARG A 17 11.59 7.01 8.46
CA ARG A 17 10.61 8.04 8.87
C ARG A 17 11.02 9.43 8.40
N ARG A 18 12.30 9.80 8.56
CA ARG A 18 12.81 11.10 8.12
C ARG A 18 12.70 11.29 6.62
N GLU A 19 13.15 10.32 5.83
CA GLU A 19 13.10 10.42 4.36
C GLU A 19 11.65 10.42 3.86
N THR A 20 10.76 9.65 4.49
CA THR A 20 9.32 9.62 4.15
C THR A 20 8.66 10.96 4.47
N GLY A 21 8.86 11.49 5.68
CA GLY A 21 8.31 12.79 6.07
C GLY A 21 8.85 13.94 5.21
N ARG A 22 10.13 13.87 4.83
CA ARG A 22 10.72 14.81 3.88
C ARG A 22 10.04 14.73 2.52
N ALA A 23 9.86 13.54 1.94
CA ALA A 23 9.17 13.40 0.66
C ALA A 23 7.72 13.92 0.73
N ILE A 24 7.00 13.62 1.81
CA ILE A 24 5.64 14.13 2.02
C ILE A 24 5.63 15.66 2.01
N SER A 25 6.57 16.30 2.72
CA SER A 25 6.68 17.76 2.79
C SER A 25 7.15 18.40 1.48
N ASP A 26 8.20 17.86 0.86
CA ASP A 26 8.84 18.41 -0.34
C ASP A 26 7.88 18.38 -1.55
N PHE A 27 6.94 17.43 -1.57
CA PHE A 27 6.00 17.22 -2.68
C PHE A 27 4.52 17.44 -2.32
N GLY A 28 4.20 17.91 -1.11
CA GLY A 28 2.81 18.13 -0.67
C GLY A 28 1.93 16.87 -0.78
N MET A 29 2.47 15.70 -0.41
CA MET A 29 1.77 14.43 -0.65
C MET A 29 0.60 14.22 0.31
N ILE A 30 0.75 14.64 1.57
CA ILE A 30 -0.26 14.54 2.63
C ILE A 30 -0.29 15.88 3.37
N GLU A 31 -1.49 16.42 3.54
CA GLU A 31 -1.80 17.72 4.12
C GLU A 31 -2.79 17.56 5.30
N ASP A 32 -2.98 18.64 6.06
CA ASP A 32 -3.91 18.67 7.19
C ASP A 32 -5.36 18.41 6.73
N GLY A 33 -6.07 17.54 7.46
CA GLY A 33 -7.43 17.10 7.15
C GLY A 33 -7.53 16.00 6.09
N ASP A 34 -6.41 15.50 5.54
CA ASP A 34 -6.45 14.44 4.53
C ASP A 34 -7.00 13.13 5.07
N ARG A 35 -7.70 12.40 4.18
CA ARG A 35 -8.17 11.03 4.42
C ARG A 35 -7.40 10.09 3.52
N VAL A 36 -6.40 9.42 4.11
CA VAL A 36 -5.42 8.60 3.40
C VAL A 36 -5.85 7.13 3.41
N MET A 37 -6.14 6.59 2.22
CA MET A 37 -6.35 5.17 2.02
C MET A 37 -5.00 4.48 1.71
N VAL A 38 -4.54 3.63 2.61
CA VAL A 38 -3.26 2.91 2.46
C VAL A 38 -3.52 1.51 1.93
N CYS A 39 -3.13 1.22 0.69
CA CYS A 39 -3.40 -0.08 0.07
C CYS A 39 -2.35 -1.11 0.46
N ILE A 40 -2.81 -2.20 1.10
CA ILE A 40 -1.99 -3.25 1.69
C ILE A 40 -2.10 -4.51 0.85
N SER A 41 -0.98 -4.95 0.27
CA SER A 41 -0.91 -6.21 -0.48
C SER A 41 -0.54 -7.41 0.40
N GLY A 42 -0.09 -7.16 1.64
CA GLY A 42 0.57 -8.14 2.50
C GLY A 42 2.08 -8.26 2.27
N GLY A 43 2.62 -7.58 1.25
CA GLY A 43 4.04 -7.46 1.02
C GLY A 43 4.72 -6.47 1.97
N LYS A 44 6.00 -6.69 2.27
CA LYS A 44 6.83 -5.90 3.19
C LYS A 44 6.76 -4.39 2.94
N ASP A 45 6.67 -3.96 1.68
CA ASP A 45 6.74 -2.54 1.32
C ASP A 45 5.43 -1.82 1.67
N SER A 46 4.28 -2.44 1.39
CA SER A 46 2.97 -1.90 1.79
C SER A 46 2.78 -1.89 3.32
N LEU A 47 3.27 -2.91 4.02
CA LEU A 47 3.24 -2.98 5.48
C LEU A 47 4.17 -1.93 6.11
N THR A 48 5.36 -1.75 5.54
CA THR A 48 6.32 -0.72 5.99
C THR A 48 5.76 0.68 5.77
N MET A 49 5.11 0.93 4.63
CA MET A 49 4.45 2.21 4.37
C MET A 49 3.37 2.51 5.41
N LEU A 50 2.52 1.54 5.77
CA LEU A 50 1.52 1.71 6.82
C LEU A 50 2.15 2.05 8.17
N ASP A 51 3.18 1.31 8.58
CA ASP A 51 3.91 1.55 9.83
C ASP A 51 4.50 2.98 9.88
N LEU A 52 5.13 3.42 8.79
CA LEU A 52 5.71 4.76 8.69
C LEU A 52 4.64 5.85 8.77
N LEU A 53 3.52 5.70 8.06
CA LEU A 53 2.43 6.69 8.08
C LEU A 53 1.71 6.74 9.44
N MET A 54 1.47 5.59 10.08
CA MET A 54 0.93 5.54 11.44
C MET A 54 1.82 6.27 12.45
N HIS A 55 3.14 6.13 12.30
CA HIS A 55 4.10 6.85 13.13
C HIS A 55 4.16 8.34 12.83
N LEU A 56 4.10 8.74 11.56
CA LEU A 56 4.06 10.16 11.18
C LEU A 56 2.80 10.84 11.69
N ARG A 57 1.63 10.21 11.58
CA ARG A 57 0.36 10.72 12.13
C ARG A 57 0.44 11.07 13.62
N GLN A 58 1.23 10.32 14.39
CA GLN A 58 1.40 10.56 15.84
C GLN A 58 2.32 11.75 16.19
N HIS A 59 3.15 12.22 15.26
CA HIS A 59 4.23 13.18 15.55
C HIS A 59 4.26 14.38 14.61
N ALA A 60 3.53 14.33 13.50
CA ALA A 60 3.46 15.41 12.53
C ALA A 60 2.60 16.57 13.08
N PRO A 61 2.87 17.82 12.66
CA PRO A 61 2.07 18.99 13.05
C PRO A 61 0.75 19.10 12.27
N ILE A 62 0.26 18.01 11.69
CA ILE A 62 -0.96 17.93 10.88
C ILE A 62 -1.76 16.69 11.30
N ASP A 63 -3.08 16.79 11.24
CA ASP A 63 -4.00 15.70 11.52
C ASP A 63 -4.51 15.10 10.21
N PHE A 64 -4.37 13.78 10.04
CA PHE A 64 -4.90 13.07 8.88
C PHE A 64 -5.40 11.68 9.26
N GLU A 65 -6.41 11.20 8.55
CA GLU A 65 -6.98 9.87 8.76
C GLU A 65 -6.23 8.81 7.97
N ILE A 66 -6.18 7.58 8.52
CA ILE A 66 -5.62 6.41 7.84
C ILE A 66 -6.67 5.31 7.86
N LEU A 67 -6.97 4.77 6.67
CA LEU A 67 -7.67 3.49 6.51
C LEU A 67 -6.74 2.51 5.79
N ALA A 68 -6.46 1.36 6.41
CA ALA A 68 -5.77 0.26 5.74
C ALA A 68 -6.76 -0.50 4.83
N VAL A 69 -6.44 -0.68 3.56
CA VAL A 69 -7.32 -1.38 2.60
C VAL A 69 -6.59 -2.51 1.92
N ASN A 70 -7.12 -3.72 2.02
CA ASN A 70 -6.69 -4.86 1.23
C ASN A 70 -7.77 -5.22 0.20
N LEU A 71 -7.35 -5.64 -0.99
CA LEU A 71 -8.23 -6.20 -2.01
C LEU A 71 -7.96 -7.71 -2.11
N ASP A 72 -8.89 -8.49 -1.59
CA ASP A 72 -8.97 -9.93 -1.83
C ASP A 72 -9.57 -10.15 -3.22
N GLN A 73 -8.71 -10.59 -4.13
CA GLN A 73 -9.04 -10.82 -5.53
C GLN A 73 -9.54 -12.25 -5.81
N LYS A 74 -9.75 -13.05 -4.76
CA LYS A 74 -10.10 -14.47 -4.82
C LYS A 74 -9.08 -15.33 -5.56
N GLN A 75 -7.79 -14.96 -5.46
CA GLN A 75 -6.73 -15.81 -5.99
C GLN A 75 -6.70 -17.15 -5.25
N PRO A 76 -6.47 -18.28 -5.95
CA PRO A 76 -6.35 -19.58 -5.32
C PRO A 76 -5.28 -19.59 -4.22
N GLY A 77 -5.65 -20.02 -3.02
CA GLY A 77 -4.74 -20.09 -1.87
C GLY A 77 -4.42 -18.75 -1.19
N PHE A 78 -5.13 -17.66 -1.52
CA PHE A 78 -4.95 -16.39 -0.82
C PHE A 78 -5.37 -16.50 0.66
N PRO A 79 -4.50 -16.14 1.63
CA PRO A 79 -4.79 -16.27 3.06
C PRO A 79 -5.61 -15.08 3.57
N ALA A 80 -6.93 -15.17 3.43
CA ALA A 80 -7.87 -14.07 3.70
C ALA A 80 -7.92 -13.62 5.17
N ASP A 81 -7.46 -14.45 6.11
CA ASP A 81 -7.51 -14.22 7.56
C ASP A 81 -6.28 -13.49 8.12
N VAL A 82 -5.13 -13.58 7.44
CA VAL A 82 -3.85 -13.07 7.94
C VAL A 82 -3.84 -11.55 8.12
N LEU A 83 -4.30 -10.81 7.10
CA LEU A 83 -4.30 -9.35 7.16
C LEU A 83 -5.33 -8.78 8.13
N PRO A 84 -6.60 -9.25 8.16
CA PRO A 84 -7.56 -8.86 9.19
C PRO A 84 -7.03 -9.05 10.61
N ALA A 85 -6.52 -10.24 10.93
CA ALA A 85 -5.97 -10.52 12.25
C ALA A 85 -4.80 -9.59 12.60
N TRP A 86 -3.94 -9.29 11.63
CA TRP A 86 -2.85 -8.34 11.84
C TRP A 86 -3.34 -6.92 12.07
N PHE A 87 -4.32 -6.44 11.29
CA PHE A 87 -4.89 -5.09 11.45
C PHE A 87 -5.56 -4.92 12.82
N GLU A 88 -6.28 -5.95 13.29
CA GLU A 88 -6.84 -6.00 14.64
C GLU A 88 -5.75 -5.95 15.71
N SER A 89 -4.66 -6.69 15.54
CA SER A 89 -3.55 -6.71 16.49
C SER A 89 -2.87 -5.34 16.69
N ILE A 90 -2.89 -4.49 15.65
CA ILE A 90 -2.32 -3.13 15.68
C ILE A 90 -3.38 -2.04 15.87
N ASN A 91 -4.66 -2.41 16.03
CA ASN A 91 -5.80 -1.53 16.23
C ASN A 91 -5.89 -0.39 15.20
N ILE A 92 -5.74 -0.73 13.91
CA ILE A 92 -5.90 0.22 12.81
C ILE A 92 -7.29 0.04 12.15
N PRO A 93 -8.01 1.12 11.81
CA PRO A 93 -9.18 1.01 10.96
C PRO A 93 -8.81 0.37 9.62
N TYR A 94 -9.57 -0.65 9.23
CA TYR A 94 -9.28 -1.38 8.00
C TYR A 94 -10.54 -1.76 7.22
N ARG A 95 -10.35 -2.07 5.93
CA ARG A 95 -11.37 -2.65 5.06
C ARG A 95 -10.76 -3.74 4.18
N ILE A 96 -11.43 -4.89 4.13
CA ILE A 96 -11.20 -5.91 3.10
C ILE A 96 -12.23 -5.68 2.01
N LEU A 97 -11.76 -5.44 0.80
CA LEU A 97 -12.58 -5.43 -0.40
C LEU A 97 -12.48 -6.82 -1.03
N GLU A 98 -13.61 -7.42 -1.36
CA GLU A 98 -13.67 -8.76 -1.95
C GLU A 98 -14.28 -8.65 -3.34
N GLU A 99 -13.50 -8.95 -4.36
CA GLU A 99 -13.98 -9.04 -5.74
C GLU A 99 -13.24 -10.16 -6.48
N ASP A 100 -13.99 -11.04 -7.15
CA ASP A 100 -13.40 -12.14 -7.94
C ASP A 100 -12.88 -11.65 -9.29
N THR A 101 -11.79 -10.89 -9.22
CA THR A 101 -11.04 -10.46 -10.40
C THR A 101 -10.18 -11.59 -10.97
N TYR A 102 -9.92 -12.64 -10.20
CA TYR A 102 -9.13 -13.78 -10.66
C TYR A 102 -9.85 -14.49 -11.81
N SER A 103 -11.09 -14.95 -11.60
CA SER A 103 -11.86 -15.64 -12.64
C SER A 103 -12.10 -14.75 -13.86
N LEU A 104 -12.42 -13.47 -13.64
CA LEU A 104 -12.58 -12.50 -14.72
C LEU A 104 -11.34 -12.37 -15.59
N VAL A 105 -10.15 -12.29 -14.99
CA VAL A 105 -8.89 -12.15 -15.73
C VAL A 105 -8.54 -13.46 -16.45
N THR A 106 -8.74 -14.62 -15.81
CA THR A 106 -8.45 -15.92 -16.44
C THR A 106 -9.38 -16.21 -17.63
N ASP A 107 -10.63 -15.76 -17.57
CA ASP A 107 -11.58 -15.93 -18.67
C ASP A 107 -11.27 -15.00 -19.86
N MET A 108 -10.76 -13.79 -19.59
CA MET A 108 -10.45 -12.79 -20.63
C MET A 108 -9.10 -13.01 -21.31
N VAL A 109 -8.15 -13.67 -20.64
CA VAL A 109 -6.77 -13.78 -21.11
C VAL A 109 -6.51 -15.18 -21.66
N PRO A 110 -6.18 -15.32 -22.96
CA PRO A 110 -5.85 -16.61 -23.53
C PRO A 110 -4.71 -17.29 -22.79
N GLU A 111 -4.74 -18.63 -22.75
CA GLU A 111 -3.70 -19.42 -22.12
C GLU A 111 -2.31 -19.08 -22.66
N GLY A 112 -1.32 -18.96 -21.78
CA GLY A 112 0.05 -18.56 -22.13
C GLY A 112 0.26 -17.06 -22.36
N LYS A 113 -0.78 -16.21 -22.25
CA LYS A 113 -0.64 -14.74 -22.27
C LYS A 113 -0.56 -14.17 -20.86
N THR A 114 0.04 -12.98 -20.75
CA THR A 114 0.27 -12.32 -19.47
C THR A 114 -1.01 -11.71 -18.89
N TYR A 115 -1.41 -12.18 -17.71
CA TYR A 115 -2.59 -11.72 -16.97
C TYR A 115 -2.35 -10.42 -16.16
N CYS A 116 -1.09 -10.07 -15.90
CA CYS A 116 -0.72 -8.95 -15.02
C CYS A 116 -1.27 -7.59 -15.48
N GLY A 117 -1.41 -7.37 -16.79
CA GLY A 117 -1.94 -6.11 -17.33
C GLY A 117 -3.40 -5.88 -16.95
N TRP A 118 -4.25 -6.90 -17.07
CA TRP A 118 -5.67 -6.83 -16.69
C TRP A 118 -5.85 -6.84 -15.18
N CYS A 119 -5.13 -7.71 -14.47
CA CYS A 119 -5.13 -7.75 -13.00
C CYS A 119 -4.79 -6.37 -12.40
N SER A 120 -3.73 -5.71 -12.89
CA SER A 120 -3.34 -4.37 -12.44
C SER A 120 -4.40 -3.31 -12.72
N ARG A 121 -5.06 -3.38 -13.89
CA ARG A 121 -6.15 -2.45 -14.27
C ARG A 121 -7.37 -2.61 -13.37
N PHE A 122 -7.86 -3.82 -13.15
CA PHE A 122 -9.01 -4.06 -12.28
C PHE A 122 -8.72 -3.67 -10.84
N ARG A 123 -7.55 -4.05 -10.32
CA ARG A 123 -7.11 -3.66 -8.97
C ARG A 123 -7.17 -2.15 -8.76
N ARG A 124 -6.59 -1.36 -9.67
CA ARG A 124 -6.65 0.10 -9.59
C ARG A 124 -8.08 0.62 -9.68
N GLY A 125 -8.88 0.11 -10.62
CA GLY A 125 -10.28 0.52 -10.79
C GLY A 125 -11.10 0.34 -9.51
N ILE A 126 -11.00 -0.82 -8.87
CA ILE A 126 -11.72 -1.14 -7.63
C ILE A 126 -11.26 -0.23 -6.48
N LEU A 127 -9.95 -0.10 -6.28
CA LEU A 127 -9.38 0.75 -5.23
C LEU A 127 -9.76 2.22 -5.42
N TYR A 128 -9.65 2.75 -6.64
CA TYR A 128 -9.97 4.15 -6.93
C TYR A 128 -11.46 4.44 -6.78
N LYS A 129 -12.32 3.50 -7.21
CA LYS A 129 -13.77 3.59 -7.00
C LYS A 129 -14.09 3.62 -5.50
N PHE A 130 -13.52 2.73 -4.72
CA PHE A 130 -13.74 2.70 -3.27
C PHE A 130 -13.28 4.00 -2.61
N ALA A 131 -12.08 4.48 -2.93
CA ALA A 131 -11.56 5.75 -2.41
C ALA A 131 -12.48 6.93 -2.73
N SER A 132 -12.89 7.05 -4.00
CA SER A 132 -13.76 8.12 -4.47
C SER A 132 -15.14 8.10 -3.79
N VAL A 133 -15.80 6.95 -3.74
CA VAL A 133 -17.14 6.81 -3.13
C VAL A 133 -17.12 7.09 -1.62
N ASN A 134 -16.03 6.75 -0.94
CA ASN A 134 -15.91 6.90 0.51
C ASN A 134 -15.17 8.17 0.94
N GLY A 135 -14.82 9.06 0.02
CA GLY A 135 -14.19 10.35 0.31
C GLY A 135 -12.75 10.26 0.82
N TYR A 136 -11.98 9.27 0.37
CA TYR A 136 -10.53 9.23 0.57
C TYR A 136 -9.85 9.99 -0.56
N ASN A 137 -9.22 11.12 -0.25
CA ASN A 137 -8.62 12.02 -1.22
C ASN A 137 -7.15 11.71 -1.52
N LYS A 138 -6.49 10.86 -0.72
CA LYS A 138 -5.14 10.35 -0.97
C LYS A 138 -5.12 8.83 -0.98
N ILE A 139 -4.35 8.25 -1.90
CA ILE A 139 -4.11 6.80 -1.98
C ILE A 139 -2.61 6.55 -1.86
N ALA A 140 -2.21 5.81 -0.82
CA ALA A 140 -0.82 5.44 -0.60
C ALA A 140 -0.59 4.00 -1.10
N LEU A 141 0.40 3.83 -1.97
CA LEU A 141 0.83 2.54 -2.54
C LEU A 141 2.31 2.31 -2.21
N GLY A 142 2.66 1.08 -1.83
CA GLY A 142 4.00 0.73 -1.33
C GLY A 142 5.09 0.61 -2.39
N HIS A 143 5.07 1.41 -3.46
CA HIS A 143 6.13 1.41 -4.47
C HIS A 143 7.39 2.08 -3.91
N HIS A 144 8.52 1.43 -4.06
CA HIS A 144 9.83 1.95 -3.68
C HIS A 144 10.66 2.36 -4.91
N ARG A 145 11.85 2.90 -4.66
CA ARG A 145 12.73 3.45 -5.71
C ARG A 145 12.97 2.49 -6.88
N ASP A 146 13.19 1.21 -6.59
CA ASP A 146 13.58 0.26 -7.63
C ASP A 146 12.40 0.00 -8.60
N ASP A 147 11.15 -0.02 -8.11
CA ASP A 147 9.95 -0.10 -8.96
C ASP A 147 9.84 1.08 -9.93
N ILE A 148 10.20 2.29 -9.45
CA ILE A 148 10.16 3.51 -10.26
C ILE A 148 11.26 3.46 -11.33
N LEU A 149 12.45 3.00 -10.97
CA LEU A 149 13.55 2.82 -11.92
C LEU A 149 13.21 1.77 -12.98
N GLU A 150 12.69 0.61 -12.57
CA GLU A 150 12.23 -0.43 -13.49
C GLU A 150 11.15 0.11 -14.44
N THR A 151 10.16 0.83 -13.91
CA THR A 151 9.11 1.45 -14.71
C THR A 151 9.68 2.47 -15.69
N LEU A 152 10.65 3.30 -15.28
CA LEU A 152 11.32 4.24 -16.16
C LEU A 152 12.03 3.51 -17.32
N PHE A 153 12.78 2.45 -17.02
CA PHE A 153 13.47 1.65 -18.02
C PHE A 153 12.50 0.98 -18.99
N LEU A 154 11.39 0.43 -18.51
CA LEU A 154 10.35 -0.14 -19.36
C LEU A 154 9.81 0.90 -20.35
N ASN A 155 9.49 2.12 -19.90
CA ASN A 155 8.95 3.17 -20.76
C ASN A 155 9.97 3.79 -21.73
N LEU A 156 11.27 3.66 -21.47
CA LEU A 156 12.31 4.17 -22.38
C LEU A 156 12.62 3.19 -23.52
N PHE A 157 12.44 1.89 -23.28
CA PHE A 157 12.93 0.84 -24.18
C PHE A 157 11.82 -0.02 -24.79
N TYR A 158 10.59 0.04 -24.30
CA TYR A 158 9.43 -0.73 -24.79
C TYR A 158 8.18 0.14 -24.88
#